data_AF-A0A554KYW7-F1
#
_entry.id   AF-A0A554KYW7-F1
#
_cell.length_a   1.000
_cell.length_b   1.000
_cell.length_c   1.000
_cell.angle_alpha   90.00
_cell.angle_beta   90.00
_cell.angle_gamma   90.00
#
_symmetry.space_group_name_H-M   'P 1'
#
loop_
_entity.id
_entity.type
_entity.pdbx_description
1 polymer ?
#
loop_
_entity_poly.entity_id
_entity_poly.type
_entity_poly.pdbx_seq_one_letter_code
_entity_poly.pdbx_strand_id
1 'polypeptide(L)'
;MNPQEDNLVKIADVNLAAAILSTGKVKLLGIESDDPNRLFFLLSPKAICLELEQSYYNNTLITSAREMTNRIRELKDLLFGEKRKREGEKYGGNYGDYDR
;
A
#
# COMPACT_ATOMS: atom_id res chain seq x y z
N MET A 1 8.64 -18.86 16.07
CA MET A 1 7.56 -18.33 15.21
C MET A 1 7.21 -16.95 15.74
N ASN A 2 7.37 -15.91 14.93
CA ASN A 2 7.09 -14.54 15.35
C ASN A 2 5.57 -14.32 15.36
N PRO A 3 4.92 -14.08 16.51
CA PRO A 3 3.46 -13.94 16.61
C PRO A 3 2.88 -12.72 15.87
N GLN A 4 3.73 -11.89 15.27
CA GLN A 4 3.35 -10.73 14.46
C GLN A 4 3.00 -11.09 13.00
N GLU A 5 3.57 -12.16 12.44
CA GLU A 5 3.28 -12.59 11.06
C GLU A 5 1.91 -13.28 10.92
N ASP A 6 1.37 -13.84 12.01
CA ASP A 6 0.09 -14.56 11.97
C ASP A 6 -1.14 -13.65 11.78
N ASN A 7 -0.97 -12.33 11.95
CA ASN A 7 -2.08 -11.35 11.99
C ASN A 7 -2.18 -10.45 10.76
N LEU A 8 -1.41 -10.74 9.70
CA LEU A 8 -1.37 -9.94 8.48
C LEU A 8 -1.69 -10.75 7.22
N VAL A 9 -2.18 -10.05 6.19
CA VAL A 9 -2.42 -10.58 4.84
C VAL A 9 -1.59 -9.77 3.86
N LYS A 10 -0.94 -10.47 2.93
CA LYS A 10 -0.17 -9.86 1.84
C LYS A 10 -1.04 -9.78 0.58
N ILE A 11 -1.27 -8.58 0.06
CA ILE A 11 -2.06 -8.35 -1.15
C ILE A 11 -1.20 -7.69 -2.22
N ALA A 12 -1.14 -8.27 -3.41
CA ALA A 12 -0.37 -7.68 -4.53
C ALA A 12 -1.20 -6.71 -5.40
N ASP A 13 -2.53 -6.89 -5.43
CA ASP A 13 -3.41 -6.08 -6.27
C ASP A 13 -3.79 -4.76 -5.56
N VAL A 14 -3.48 -3.63 -6.22
CA VAL A 14 -3.74 -2.29 -5.68
C VAL A 14 -5.22 -1.96 -5.55
N ASN A 15 -6.07 -2.48 -6.46
CA ASN A 15 -7.51 -2.24 -6.42
C ASN A 15 -8.14 -3.03 -5.29
N LEU A 16 -7.73 -4.29 -5.11
CA LEU A 16 -8.16 -5.12 -3.99
C LEU A 16 -7.75 -4.49 -2.66
N ALA A 17 -6.48 -4.10 -2.52
CA ALA A 17 -6.00 -3.45 -1.30
C ALA A 17 -6.76 -2.14 -1.03
N ALA A 18 -7.01 -1.32 -2.05
CA ALA A 18 -7.78 -0.08 -1.91
C ALA A 18 -9.25 -0.35 -1.52
N ALA A 19 -9.89 -1.35 -2.11
CA ALA A 19 -11.26 -1.73 -1.79
C ALA A 19 -11.38 -2.16 -0.33
N ILE A 20 -10.50 -3.04 0.14
CA ILE A 20 -10.48 -3.50 1.54
C ILE A 20 -10.20 -2.31 2.48
N LEU A 21 -9.24 -1.44 2.18
CA LEU A 21 -8.93 -0.26 3.00
C LEU A 21 -10.08 0.76 3.05
N SER A 22 -10.84 0.89 1.96
CA SER A 22 -11.96 1.84 1.90
C SER A 22 -13.10 1.49 2.86
N THR A 23 -13.13 0.26 3.39
CA THR A 23 -14.08 -0.15 4.43
C THR A 23 -13.78 0.46 5.80
N GLY A 24 -12.56 0.94 6.04
CA GLY A 24 -12.11 1.44 7.35
C GLY A 24 -11.97 0.36 8.43
N LYS A 25 -12.21 -0.93 8.11
CA LYS A 25 -12.13 -2.04 9.06
C LYS A 25 -10.73 -2.65 9.20
N VAL A 26 -9.83 -2.31 8.28
CA VAL A 26 -8.44 -2.81 8.25
C VAL A 26 -7.47 -1.64 8.17
N LYS A 27 -6.21 -1.90 8.49
CA LYS A 27 -5.10 -0.96 8.44
C LYS A 27 -4.02 -1.48 7.49
N LEU A 28 -3.39 -0.57 6.76
CA LEU A 28 -2.15 -0.82 6.05
C LEU A 28 -1.00 -0.71 7.04
N LEU A 29 -0.20 -1.77 7.18
CA LEU A 29 0.96 -1.80 8.06
C LEU A 29 2.26 -1.44 7.31
N GLY A 30 2.32 -1.73 6.02
CA GLY A 30 3.51 -1.47 5.20
C GLY A 30 3.41 -2.05 3.81
N ILE A 31 4.48 -1.86 3.05
CA ILE A 31 4.67 -2.43 1.72
C ILE A 31 5.95 -3.25 1.77
N GLU A 32 5.87 -4.51 1.35
CA GLU A 32 7.03 -5.40 1.19
C GLU A 32 7.30 -5.65 -0.29
N SER A 33 8.57 -5.92 -0.62
CA SER A 33 9.01 -6.29 -1.95
C SER A 33 9.69 -7.65 -1.87
N ASP A 34 9.14 -8.67 -2.52
CA ASP A 34 9.82 -9.96 -2.64
C ASP A 34 10.83 -9.94 -3.81
N ASP A 35 10.57 -9.14 -4.84
CA ASP A 35 11.38 -8.94 -6.04
C ASP A 35 11.24 -7.49 -6.52
N PRO A 36 12.19 -6.89 -7.28
CA PRO A 36 12.05 -5.52 -7.80
C PRO A 36 10.77 -5.27 -8.61
N ASN A 37 10.13 -6.34 -9.12
CA ASN A 37 8.91 -6.24 -9.92
C ASN A 37 7.64 -6.55 -9.13
N ARG A 38 7.73 -6.97 -7.86
CA ARG A 38 6.57 -7.42 -7.10
C ARG A 38 6.54 -6.82 -5.70
N LEU A 39 5.48 -6.05 -5.46
CA LEU A 39 5.19 -5.38 -4.20
C LEU A 39 3.91 -5.96 -3.56
N PHE A 40 3.89 -6.00 -2.24
CA PHE A 40 2.79 -6.51 -1.44
C PHE A 40 2.38 -5.50 -0.38
N PHE A 41 1.08 -5.22 -0.30
CA PHE A 41 0.47 -4.45 0.76
C PHE A 41 0.21 -5.36 1.95
N LEU A 42 0.75 -5.01 3.12
CA LEU A 42 0.52 -5.73 4.36
C LEU A 42 -0.70 -5.15 5.06
N LEU A 43 -1.80 -5.90 5.10
CA LEU A 43 -3.04 -5.48 5.74
C LEU A 43 -3.32 -6.26 7.03
N SER A 44 -3.95 -5.60 8.00
CA SER A 44 -4.32 -6.18 9.30
C SER A 44 -5.64 -5.60 9.82
N PRO A 45 -6.49 -6.36 10.52
CA PRO A 45 -6.29 -7.74 10.97
C PRO A 45 -6.66 -8.80 9.92
N LYS A 46 -5.89 -9.90 9.88
CA LYS A 46 -6.02 -10.98 8.89
C LYS A 46 -7.43 -11.53 8.70
N ALA A 47 -8.15 -11.82 9.79
CA ALA A 47 -9.49 -12.39 9.71
C ALA A 47 -10.46 -11.49 8.91
N ILE A 48 -10.41 -10.17 9.16
CA ILE A 48 -11.25 -9.20 8.45
C ILE A 48 -10.77 -9.04 7.01
N CYS A 49 -9.45 -9.01 6.77
CA CYS A 49 -8.92 -8.93 5.40
C CYS A 49 -9.44 -10.07 4.52
N LEU A 50 -9.44 -11.32 5.02
CA LEU A 50 -9.92 -12.48 4.27
C LEU A 50 -11.43 -12.43 3.99
N GLU A 51 -12.23 -11.99 4.96
CA GLU A 51 -13.69 -11.80 4.78
C GLU A 51 -13.99 -10.76 3.69
N LEU A 52 -13.26 -9.64 3.73
CA LEU A 52 -13.45 -8.54 2.77
C LEU A 52 -12.91 -8.91 1.37
N GLU A 53 -11.82 -9.67 1.31
CA GLU A 53 -11.29 -10.22 0.06
C GLU A 53 -12.32 -11.14 -0.60
N GLN A 54 -12.90 -12.06 0.17
CA GLN A 54 -13.97 -12.93 -0.34
C GLN A 54 -15.18 -12.12 -0.81
N SER A 55 -15.58 -11.09 -0.05
CA SER A 55 -16.68 -10.19 -0.43
C SER A 55 -16.38 -9.41 -1.72
N TYR A 56 -15.12 -9.01 -1.93
CA TYR A 56 -14.67 -8.33 -3.14
C TYR A 56 -14.82 -9.24 -4.37
N TYR A 57 -14.30 -10.47 -4.30
CA TYR A 57 -14.41 -11.43 -5.40
C TYR A 57 -15.85 -11.89 -5.67
N ASN A 58 -16.70 -11.88 -4.66
CA ASN A 58 -18.13 -12.18 -4.80
C ASN A 58 -18.97 -10.98 -5.28
N ASN A 59 -18.36 -9.81 -5.54
CA ASN A 59 -19.05 -8.56 -5.88
C ASN A 59 -20.09 -8.11 -4.83
N THR A 60 -19.91 -8.49 -3.57
CA THR A 60 -20.79 -8.11 -2.45
C THR A 60 -20.18 -7.01 -1.59
N LEU A 61 -18.91 -6.67 -1.80
CA LEU A 61 -18.24 -5.63 -1.02
C LEU A 61 -18.73 -4.23 -1.42
N ILE A 62 -19.50 -3.61 -0.53
CA ILE A 62 -19.99 -2.24 -0.71
C ILE A 62 -18.93 -1.26 -0.22
N THR A 63 -18.47 -0.39 -1.13
CA THR A 63 -17.52 0.68 -0.82
C THR A 63 -17.96 1.99 -1.46
N SER A 64 -17.61 3.11 -0.82
CA SER A 64 -17.84 4.42 -1.44
C SER A 64 -16.85 4.63 -2.57
N ALA A 65 -17.33 4.97 -3.76
CA ALA A 65 -16.48 5.29 -4.91
C ALA A 65 -15.45 6.39 -4.59
N ARG A 66 -15.83 7.36 -3.75
CA ARG A 66 -14.94 8.41 -3.26
C ARG A 66 -13.81 7.84 -2.42
N GLU A 67 -14.14 7.00 -1.45
CA GLU A 67 -13.14 6.38 -0.56
C GLU A 67 -12.22 5.44 -1.33
N MET A 68 -12.77 4.63 -2.24
CA MET A 68 -11.98 3.76 -3.10
C MET A 68 -10.98 4.57 -3.94
N THR A 69 -11.42 5.67 -4.54
CA THR A 69 -10.54 6.55 -5.33
C THR A 69 -9.45 7.17 -4.46
N ASN A 70 -9.78 7.62 -3.24
CA ASN A 70 -8.80 8.16 -2.31
C ASN A 70 -7.75 7.11 -1.91
N ARG A 71 -8.18 5.89 -1.57
CA ARG A 71 -7.26 4.80 -1.21
C ARG A 71 -6.37 4.38 -2.38
N ILE A 72 -6.87 4.37 -3.62
CA ILE A 72 -6.03 4.11 -4.79
C ILE A 72 -4.94 5.18 -4.94
N ARG A 73 -5.28 6.47 -4.74
CA ARG A 73 -4.28 7.56 -4.79
C ARG A 73 -3.24 7.38 -3.70
N GLU A 74 -3.65 7.17 -2.46
CA GLU A 74 -2.75 6.97 -1.32
C GLU A 74 -1.79 5.79 -1.55
N LEU A 75 -2.30 4.64 -2.02
CA LEU A 75 -1.44 3.48 -2.31
C LEU A 75 -0.45 3.77 -3.44
N LYS A 76 -0.87 4.44 -4.51
CA LYS A 76 0.05 4.84 -5.59
C LYS A 76 1.09 5.84 -5.11
N ASP A 77 0.69 6.83 -4.31
CA ASP A 77 1.60 7.82 -3.76
C ASP A 77 2.64 7.17 -2.83
N LEU A 78 2.29 6.11 -2.11
CA LEU A 78 3.27 5.31 -1.36
C LEU A 78 4.24 4.58 -2.30
N LEU A 79 3.73 3.89 -3.33
CA LEU A 79 4.56 3.15 -4.29
C LEU A 79 5.55 4.05 -5.05
N PHE A 80 5.14 5.26 -5.43
CA PHE A 80 5.95 6.19 -6.24
C PHE A 80 6.66 7.27 -5.41
N GLY A 81 6.15 7.60 -4.22
CA GLY A 81 6.78 8.54 -3.30
C GLY A 81 8.10 8.00 -2.74
N GLU A 82 8.21 6.70 -2.51
CA GLU A 82 9.47 6.06 -2.15
C GLU A 82 10.49 6.07 -3.30
N LYS A 83 10.05 5.91 -4.56
CA LYS A 83 10.94 6.05 -5.72
C LYS A 83 11.51 7.46 -5.85
N ARG A 84 10.68 8.50 -5.66
CA ARG A 84 11.13 9.90 -5.73
C ARG A 84 12.16 10.25 -4.65
N LYS A 85 12.05 9.68 -3.45
CA LYS A 85 13.07 9.86 -2.40
C LYS A 85 14.42 9.24 -2.79
N ARG A 86 14.42 8.04 -3.38
CA ARG A 86 15.65 7.36 -3.84
C ARG A 86 16.31 8.04 -5.05
N GLU A 87 15.54 8.71 -5.90
CA GLU A 87 16.07 9.46 -7.05
C GLU A 87 16.56 10.86 -6.67
N GLY A 88 15.92 11.53 -5.70
CA GLY A 88 16.37 12.84 -5.19
C GLY A 88 17.76 12.80 -4.53
N GLU A 89 18.15 11.67 -3.93
CA GLU A 89 19.50 11.48 -3.38
C GLU A 89 20.57 11.26 -4.46
N LYS A 90 20.20 10.77 -5.66
CA LYS A 90 21.14 10.57 -6.77
C LYS A 90 21.47 11.84 -7.56
N TYR A 91 20.64 12.88 -7.47
CA TYR A 91 20.84 14.16 -8.14
C TYR A 91 21.12 15.33 -7.17
N GLY A 92 21.26 15.06 -5.86
CA GLY A 92 21.69 16.04 -4.85
C GLY A 92 23.19 16.34 -4.84
N GLY A 93 23.88 16.09 -5.96
CA GLY A 93 25.31 16.37 -6.13
C GLY A 93 25.53 17.81 -6.60
N ASN A 94 25.91 18.66 -5.65
CA ASN A 94 26.76 19.83 -5.85
C ASN A 94 26.19 20.97 -6.73
N TYR A 95 25.24 21.74 -6.18
CA TYR A 95 25.22 23.17 -6.47
C TYR A 95 26.19 23.83 -5.49
N GLY A 96 27.47 23.83 -5.87
CA GLY A 96 28.49 24.57 -5.18
C GLY A 96 28.13 26.04 -5.09
N ASP A 97 28.29 26.58 -3.89
CA ASP A 97 28.43 28.01 -3.59
C ASP A 97 29.22 28.72 -4.69
N TYR A 98 28.52 29.48 -5.53
CA TYR A 98 29.07 30.63 -6.22
C TYR A 98 28.31 31.85 -5.72
N ASP A 99 28.61 32.30 -4.51
CA ASP A 99 28.41 33.69 -4.08
C ASP A 99 28.99 33.90 -2.67
N ARG A 100 30.30 34.22 -2.59
CA ARG A 100 30.87 35.28 -1.75
C ARG A 100 32.37 35.44 -1.94
#